data_AF-A0A3B9FM16-F1
#
_entry.id   AF-A0A3B9FM16-F1
#
_cell.length_a   1.000
_cell.length_b   1.000
_cell.length_c   1.000
_cell.angle_alpha   90.00
_cell.angle_beta   90.00
_cell.angle_gamma   90.00
#
_symmetry.space_group_name_H-M   'P 1'
#
loop_
_entity.id
_entity.type
_entity.pdbx_description
1 polymer ?
#
loop_
_entity_poly.entity_id
_entity_poly.type
_entity_poly.pdbx_seq_one_letter_code
_entity_poly.pdbx_strand_id
1 'polypeptide(L)'
;MKTTFLRIPFLLALCVLFSCSERRPIGRKADARYIEDSSEKGLVNIGKINSQDFTRAANKLLQDLFVKGALTKAPDQPAILHVGEVRNDTQTYFDTDLLLQAIKRDLLASNRVRISTTDGFGKPTDQYAKEVRASV
;
A
#
# COMPACT_ATOMS: atom_id res chain seq x y z
N MET A 1 -53.02 -23.17 66.27
CA MET A 1 -51.79 -23.87 65.81
C MET A 1 -51.92 -24.25 64.34
N LYS A 2 -50.78 -24.39 63.64
CA LYS A 2 -50.54 -24.84 62.24
C LYS A 2 -50.14 -23.72 61.27
N THR A 3 -48.83 -23.59 61.08
CA THR A 3 -48.16 -22.79 60.06
C THR A 3 -47.90 -23.65 58.82
N THR A 4 -48.23 -23.17 57.62
CA THR A 4 -47.94 -23.84 56.34
C THR A 4 -47.21 -22.91 55.37
N PHE A 5 -45.89 -22.80 55.58
CA PHE A 5 -44.95 -22.10 54.72
C PHE A 5 -44.47 -23.05 53.61
N LEU A 6 -45.08 -23.07 52.40
CA LEU A 6 -44.52 -23.89 51.31
C LEU A 6 -44.86 -23.49 49.84
N ARG A 7 -43.97 -22.65 49.28
CA ARG A 7 -43.43 -22.71 47.89
C ARG A 7 -44.35 -22.50 46.66
N ILE A 8 -43.65 -22.36 45.52
CA ILE A 8 -44.09 -22.39 44.10
C ILE A 8 -44.67 -21.06 43.57
N PRO A 9 -44.03 -20.40 42.56
CA PRO A 9 -42.66 -20.59 42.08
C PRO A 9 -41.84 -19.30 41.86
N PHE A 10 -40.53 -19.42 42.04
CA PHE A 10 -39.47 -18.44 41.74
C PHE A 10 -39.26 -18.16 40.22
N LEU A 11 -40.23 -18.53 39.37
CA LEU A 11 -40.05 -18.63 37.91
C LEU A 11 -40.34 -17.33 37.15
N LEU A 12 -41.25 -16.47 37.65
CA LEU A 12 -41.64 -15.25 36.93
C LEU A 12 -40.59 -14.13 36.97
N ALA A 13 -39.72 -14.14 37.99
CA ALA A 13 -38.70 -13.10 38.19
C ALA A 13 -37.50 -13.21 37.23
N LEU A 14 -37.28 -14.37 36.60
CA LEU A 14 -36.10 -14.61 35.77
C LEU A 14 -36.19 -13.99 34.36
N CYS A 15 -37.40 -13.79 33.84
CA CYS A 15 -37.61 -13.31 32.47
C CYS A 15 -37.21 -11.85 32.22
N VAL A 16 -37.16 -11.02 33.27
CA VAL A 16 -36.78 -9.59 33.13
C VAL A 16 -35.27 -9.41 32.93
N LEU A 17 -34.45 -10.34 33.44
CA LEU A 17 -32.99 -10.27 33.33
C LEU A 17 -32.44 -10.74 31.96
N PHE A 18 -33.27 -11.39 31.14
CA PHE A 18 -32.88 -11.85 29.80
C PHE A 18 -33.18 -10.85 28.66
N SER A 19 -33.71 -9.66 28.97
CA SER A 19 -33.94 -8.59 27.98
C SER A 19 -32.77 -7.59 27.85
N CYS A 20 -31.55 -8.05 28.13
CA CYS A 20 -30.33 -7.44 27.62
C CYS A 20 -29.82 -8.23 26.41
N SER A 21 -30.60 -8.19 25.31
CA SER A 21 -30.06 -8.55 24.00
C SER A 21 -28.82 -7.70 23.73
N GLU A 22 -27.73 -8.33 23.28
CA GLU A 22 -26.42 -7.69 23.25
C GLU A 22 -26.42 -6.43 22.37
N ARG A 23 -26.49 -5.25 23.00
CA ARG A 23 -26.01 -4.00 22.40
C ARG A 23 -24.49 -4.09 22.29
N ARG A 24 -24.02 -4.85 21.29
CA ARG A 24 -22.61 -5.01 20.96
C ARG A 24 -22.00 -3.60 20.84
N PRO A 25 -21.05 -3.22 21.70
CA PRO A 25 -20.50 -1.87 21.70
C PRO A 25 -19.78 -1.58 20.39
N ILE A 26 -20.43 -0.80 19.52
CA ILE A 26 -19.81 -0.18 18.35
C ILE A 26 -18.65 0.67 18.88
N GLY A 27 -17.42 0.20 18.67
CA GLY A 27 -16.19 0.82 19.21
C GLY A 27 -15.41 0.02 20.25
N ARG A 28 -15.81 -1.20 20.65
CA ARG A 28 -14.94 -2.05 21.50
C ARG A 28 -13.76 -2.61 20.68
N LYS A 29 -12.67 -1.83 20.65
CA LYS A 29 -11.41 -2.13 19.94
C LYS A 29 -11.65 -2.56 18.48
N ALA A 30 -11.78 -1.59 17.58
CA ALA A 30 -11.32 -1.84 16.22
C ALA A 30 -9.85 -2.27 16.31
N ASP A 31 -9.51 -3.46 15.79
CA ASP A 31 -8.14 -4.00 15.83
C ASP A 31 -7.26 -3.33 14.77
N ALA A 32 -7.13 -2.00 14.91
CA ALA A 32 -6.37 -1.10 14.06
C ALA A 32 -4.86 -1.24 14.33
N ARG A 33 -4.36 -2.46 14.17
CA ARG A 33 -2.94 -2.78 14.16
C ARG A 33 -2.30 -2.21 12.88
N TYR A 34 -1.11 -1.63 13.01
CA TYR A 34 -0.28 -1.34 11.85
C TYR A 34 0.10 -2.67 11.20
N ILE A 35 -0.12 -2.78 9.89
CA ILE A 35 0.27 -3.93 9.08
C ILE A 35 1.22 -3.40 8.03
N GLU A 36 2.46 -3.91 8.02
CA GLU A 36 3.46 -3.52 7.02
C GLU A 36 2.99 -3.91 5.61
N ASP A 37 3.14 -3.00 4.65
CA ASP A 37 2.75 -3.19 3.25
C ASP A 37 3.50 -4.34 2.54
N SER A 38 4.63 -4.76 3.12
CA SER A 38 5.45 -5.91 2.74
C SER A 38 4.84 -7.27 3.15
N SER A 39 3.90 -7.29 4.10
CA SER A 39 3.45 -8.53 4.73
C SER A 39 2.26 -9.17 3.99
N GLU A 40 2.27 -10.51 3.92
CA GLU A 40 1.19 -11.32 3.31
C GLU A 40 -0.17 -11.17 4.02
N LYS A 41 -0.20 -10.50 5.18
CA LYS A 41 -1.40 -10.23 5.98
C LYS A 41 -1.95 -8.82 5.76
N GLY A 42 -1.39 -8.05 4.82
CA GLY A 42 -1.89 -6.77 4.37
C GLY A 42 -3.30 -6.84 3.76
N LEU A 43 -3.96 -5.69 3.65
CA LEU A 43 -5.26 -5.57 2.98
C LEU A 43 -5.09 -5.68 1.45
N VAL A 44 -4.94 -6.92 0.97
CA VAL A 44 -4.96 -7.25 -0.45
C VAL A 44 -6.28 -6.78 -1.07
N ASN A 45 -6.18 -5.95 -2.11
CA ASN A 45 -7.34 -5.22 -2.61
C ASN A 45 -8.09 -6.03 -3.67
N ILE A 46 -9.30 -6.47 -3.34
CA ILE A 46 -10.06 -7.45 -4.12
C ILE A 46 -10.77 -6.81 -5.34
N GLY A 47 -10.68 -5.48 -5.53
CA GLY A 47 -11.40 -4.79 -6.62
C GLY A 47 -10.75 -3.54 -7.22
N LYS A 48 -9.59 -3.08 -6.75
CA LYS A 48 -8.85 -1.94 -7.32
C LYS A 48 -7.34 -2.13 -7.11
N ILE A 49 -6.51 -1.57 -7.99
CA ILE A 49 -5.05 -1.52 -7.79
C ILE A 49 -4.72 -0.47 -6.70
N ASN A 50 -3.75 -0.74 -5.83
CA ASN A 50 -3.30 0.21 -4.80
C ASN A 50 -1.76 0.34 -4.66
N SER A 51 -1.32 1.16 -3.71
CA SER A 51 0.10 1.42 -3.40
C SER A 51 0.93 0.16 -3.06
N GLN A 52 0.31 -0.89 -2.51
CA GLN A 52 0.98 -2.15 -2.22
C GLN A 52 1.23 -2.95 -3.50
N ASP A 53 0.26 -2.97 -4.43
CA ASP A 53 0.41 -3.59 -5.74
C ASP A 53 1.52 -2.92 -6.54
N PHE A 54 1.55 -1.59 -6.52
CA PHE A 54 2.61 -0.81 -7.17
C PHE A 54 3.98 -1.04 -6.52
N THR A 55 4.06 -1.14 -5.19
CA THR A 55 5.31 -1.49 -4.49
C THR A 55 5.78 -2.91 -4.83
N ARG A 56 4.87 -3.88 -4.94
CA ARG A 56 5.19 -5.25 -5.41
C ARG A 56 5.68 -5.25 -6.86
N ALA A 57 5.02 -4.50 -7.74
CA ALA A 57 5.40 -4.38 -9.16
C ALA A 57 6.77 -3.70 -9.34
N ALA A 58 7.03 -2.60 -8.63
CA ALA A 58 8.31 -1.89 -8.63
C ALA A 58 9.46 -2.81 -8.17
N ASN A 59 9.30 -3.49 -7.02
CA ASN A 59 10.30 -4.41 -6.51
C ASN A 59 10.64 -5.53 -7.51
N LYS A 60 9.64 -6.13 -8.16
CA LYS A 60 9.86 -7.18 -9.17
C LYS A 60 10.61 -6.64 -10.40
N LEU A 61 10.19 -5.49 -10.93
CA LEU A 61 10.84 -4.82 -12.06
C LEU A 61 12.32 -4.52 -11.79
N LEU A 62 12.62 -4.02 -10.58
CA LEU A 62 13.98 -3.67 -10.18
C LEU A 62 14.84 -4.90 -9.87
N GLN A 63 14.26 -5.96 -9.30
CA GLN A 63 14.95 -7.24 -9.13
C GLN A 63 15.39 -7.81 -10.49
N ASP A 64 14.52 -7.82 -11.49
CA ASP A 64 14.87 -8.25 -12.86
C ASP A 64 15.97 -7.37 -13.49
N LEU A 65 15.92 -6.05 -13.27
CA LEU A 65 16.93 -5.09 -13.75
C LEU A 65 18.31 -5.35 -13.10
N PHE A 66 18.35 -5.62 -11.79
CA PHE A 66 19.58 -5.90 -11.05
C PHE A 66 20.16 -7.28 -11.43
N VAL A 67 19.32 -8.31 -11.55
CA VAL A 67 19.74 -9.68 -11.93
C VAL A 67 20.29 -9.72 -13.36
N LYS A 68 19.74 -8.94 -14.29
CA LYS A 68 20.28 -8.81 -15.66
C LYS A 68 21.64 -8.12 -15.75
N GLY A 69 22.14 -7.53 -14.66
CA GLY A 69 23.44 -6.87 -14.60
C GLY A 69 23.58 -5.70 -15.58
N ALA A 70 22.47 -5.04 -15.93
CA ALA A 70 22.48 -3.92 -16.88
C ALA A 70 23.24 -2.71 -16.32
N LEU A 71 23.02 -2.40 -15.04
CA LEU A 71 23.62 -1.24 -14.37
C LEU A 71 25.14 -1.36 -14.21
N THR A 72 25.63 -2.57 -13.95
CA THR A 72 27.08 -2.86 -13.87
C THR A 72 27.80 -2.82 -15.22
N LYS A 73 27.08 -2.57 -16.31
CA LYS A 73 27.61 -2.35 -17.67
C LYS A 73 27.48 -0.89 -18.12
N ALA A 74 26.95 0.00 -17.27
CA ALA A 74 26.95 1.43 -17.55
C ALA A 74 28.38 2.00 -17.48
N PRO A 75 28.74 2.98 -18.34
CA PRO A 75 30.09 3.54 -18.38
C PRO A 75 30.48 4.22 -17.06
N ASP A 76 29.54 4.96 -16.48
CA ASP A 76 29.68 5.61 -15.17
C ASP A 76 29.04 4.78 -14.05
N GLN A 77 29.64 4.82 -12.87
CA GLN A 77 29.15 4.16 -11.66
C GLN A 77 29.10 5.15 -10.49
N PRO A 78 28.00 5.22 -9.71
CA PRO A 78 26.72 4.53 -9.91
C PRO A 78 26.00 4.98 -11.19
N ALA A 79 25.26 4.05 -11.82
CA ALA A 79 24.67 4.25 -13.13
C ALA A 79 23.68 5.43 -13.16
N ILE A 80 23.84 6.31 -14.15
CA ILE A 80 22.95 7.47 -14.34
C ILE A 80 21.75 7.03 -15.18
N LEU A 81 20.54 7.15 -14.64
CA LEU A 81 19.29 6.78 -15.33
C LEU A 81 18.28 7.92 -15.29
N HIS A 82 17.52 8.13 -16.37
CA HIS A 82 16.25 8.85 -16.27
C HIS A 82 15.11 7.86 -15.95
N VAL A 83 14.08 8.33 -15.25
CA VAL A 83 12.87 7.54 -14.91
C VAL A 83 11.63 8.39 -15.22
N GLY A 84 11.06 8.17 -16.41
CA GLY A 84 9.97 8.98 -16.95
C GLY A 84 8.58 8.54 -16.50
N GLU A 85 7.59 9.27 -17.00
CA GLU A 85 6.14 9.08 -16.79
C GLU A 85 5.66 7.65 -17.05
N VAL A 86 4.71 7.19 -16.24
CA VAL A 86 4.03 5.89 -16.42
C VAL A 86 2.64 6.14 -17.00
N ARG A 87 2.48 5.83 -18.29
CA ARG A 87 1.18 5.93 -18.98
C ARG A 87 0.28 4.74 -18.65
N ASN A 88 -0.93 5.02 -18.14
CA ASN A 88 -1.99 4.02 -18.04
C ASN A 88 -2.63 3.83 -19.42
N ASP A 89 -2.68 2.58 -19.91
CA ASP A 89 -3.25 2.18 -21.21
C ASP A 89 -4.41 1.17 -21.03
N THR A 90 -5.09 1.23 -19.89
CA THR A 90 -6.16 0.31 -19.52
C THR A 90 -7.52 1.00 -19.46
N GLN A 91 -8.58 0.21 -19.42
CA GLN A 91 -9.96 0.71 -19.24
C GLN A 91 -10.26 1.22 -17.82
N THR A 92 -9.31 1.10 -16.87
CA THR A 92 -9.50 1.45 -15.46
C THR A 92 -8.64 2.63 -15.06
N TYR A 93 -9.25 3.70 -14.54
CA TYR A 93 -8.51 4.81 -13.96
C TYR A 93 -7.87 4.41 -12.63
N PHE A 94 -6.56 4.60 -12.54
CA PHE A 94 -5.77 4.49 -11.32
C PHE A 94 -4.58 5.45 -11.39
N ASP A 95 -4.10 5.86 -10.22
CA ASP A 95 -2.94 6.73 -10.04
C ASP A 95 -1.65 5.98 -10.37
N THR A 96 -0.93 6.42 -11.39
CA THR A 96 0.37 5.85 -11.80
C THR A 96 1.58 6.52 -11.14
N ASP A 97 1.41 7.67 -10.48
CA ASP A 97 2.49 8.34 -9.75
C ASP A 97 2.93 7.51 -8.56
N LEU A 98 2.02 6.77 -7.93
CA LEU A 98 2.35 5.81 -6.86
C LEU A 98 3.36 4.73 -7.33
N LEU A 99 3.25 4.26 -8.58
CA LEU A 99 4.21 3.33 -9.17
C LEU A 99 5.53 4.03 -9.52
N LEU A 100 5.45 5.22 -10.11
CA LEU A 100 6.62 6.01 -10.47
C LEU A 100 7.45 6.40 -9.25
N GLN A 101 6.80 6.78 -8.14
CA GLN A 101 7.42 7.09 -6.85
C GLN A 101 8.05 5.86 -6.20
N ALA A 102 7.37 4.69 -6.22
CA ALA A 102 7.95 3.44 -5.71
C ALA A 102 9.24 3.08 -6.48
N ILE A 103 9.19 3.09 -7.82
CA ILE A 103 10.37 2.82 -8.66
C ILE A 103 11.50 3.82 -8.36
N LYS A 104 11.20 5.13 -8.29
CA LYS A 104 12.20 6.17 -8.00
C LYS A 104 12.82 6.01 -6.60
N ARG A 105 12.01 5.72 -5.58
CA ARG A 105 12.46 5.45 -4.19
C ARG A 105 13.40 4.25 -4.14
N ASP A 106 12.99 3.12 -4.71
CA ASP A 106 13.68 1.85 -4.56
C ASP A 106 14.97 1.78 -5.41
N LEU A 107 15.01 2.50 -6.54
CA LEU A 107 16.24 2.77 -7.29
C LEU A 107 17.26 3.56 -6.48
N LEU A 108 16.84 4.64 -5.81
CA LEU A 108 17.75 5.46 -4.97
C LEU A 108 18.23 4.68 -3.75
N ALA A 109 17.33 3.94 -3.08
CA ALA A 109 17.67 3.09 -1.93
C ALA A 109 18.70 2.00 -2.27
N SER A 110 18.76 1.54 -3.53
CA SER A 110 19.77 0.57 -3.97
C SER A 110 21.22 1.09 -3.95
N ASN A 111 21.43 2.41 -3.88
CA ASN A 111 22.72 3.11 -4.03
C ASN A 111 23.48 2.80 -5.35
N ARG A 112 22.88 2.06 -6.28
CA ARG A 112 23.47 1.68 -7.58
C ARG A 112 23.10 2.63 -8.72
N VAL A 113 22.17 3.56 -8.47
CA VAL A 113 21.62 4.46 -9.48
C VAL A 113 21.59 5.90 -8.97
N ARG A 114 21.95 6.84 -9.85
CA ARG A 114 21.63 8.27 -9.70
C ARG A 114 20.55 8.62 -10.72
N ILE A 115 19.40 9.09 -10.22
CA ILE A 115 18.29 9.47 -11.09
C ILE A 115 18.53 10.88 -11.65
N SER A 116 18.59 11.00 -12.97
CA SER A 116 18.76 12.25 -13.69
C SER A 116 17.41 12.87 -14.05
N THR A 117 17.20 14.12 -13.63
CA THR A 117 16.09 14.99 -14.05
C THR A 117 16.47 15.83 -15.29
N THR A 118 17.24 15.23 -16.20
CA THR A 118 17.61 15.78 -17.53
C THR A 118 18.22 17.19 -17.51
N ASP A 119 19.05 17.46 -16.50
CA ASP A 119 20.04 18.54 -16.30
C ASP A 119 19.61 20.03 -16.42
N GLY A 120 19.96 20.84 -15.42
CA GLY A 120 19.64 22.26 -15.29
C GLY A 120 18.50 22.59 -14.30
N PHE A 121 18.60 23.73 -13.64
CA PHE A 121 17.83 24.09 -12.42
C PHE A 121 16.33 24.41 -12.66
N GLY A 122 15.52 23.34 -12.75
CA GLY A 122 14.05 23.39 -12.70
C GLY A 122 13.36 23.48 -14.06
N LYS A 123 12.03 23.29 -14.11
CA LYS A 123 11.49 21.92 -14.15
C LYS A 123 11.28 21.52 -15.61
N PRO A 124 11.82 20.36 -16.01
CA PRO A 124 10.97 19.29 -16.54
C PRO A 124 11.34 17.93 -15.93
N THR A 125 10.36 17.04 -15.84
CA THR A 125 10.54 15.67 -15.31
C THR A 125 9.97 14.59 -16.23
N ASP A 126 9.11 14.99 -17.17
CA ASP A 126 8.11 14.14 -17.80
C ASP A 126 7.65 14.71 -19.15
N GLN A 127 6.97 13.86 -19.91
CA GLN A 127 7.17 13.69 -21.34
C GLN A 127 8.65 13.39 -21.72
N TYR A 128 9.40 12.76 -20.79
CA TYR A 128 10.65 11.96 -20.83
C TYR A 128 12.11 12.55 -20.71
N ALA A 129 12.62 13.66 -21.23
CA ALA A 129 12.03 14.70 -22.04
C ALA A 129 10.94 15.50 -21.27
N LYS A 130 10.23 16.50 -21.82
CA LYS A 130 10.20 17.07 -23.19
C LYS A 130 11.59 17.30 -23.77
N GLU A 131 11.75 16.95 -25.04
CA GLU A 131 12.89 16.26 -25.69
C GLU A 131 14.31 16.54 -25.15
N VAL A 132 14.64 16.05 -23.94
CA VAL A 132 15.86 16.37 -23.16
C VAL A 132 16.17 17.88 -23.26
N ARG A 133 15.11 18.67 -23.02
CA ARG A 133 15.03 20.14 -23.10
C ARG A 133 15.12 20.74 -24.52
N ALA A 134 14.76 19.95 -25.53
CA ALA A 134 14.76 20.24 -26.97
C ALA A 134 16.17 20.37 -27.59
N SER A 135 17.07 19.46 -27.19
CA SER A 135 18.48 19.33 -27.61
C SER A 135 19.32 20.61 -27.51
N VAL A 136 20.00 20.72 -26.36
CA VAL A 136 21.33 21.34 -26.26
C VAL A 136 22.39 20.30 -26.64
#